data_AF-A0A0F9BU33-F1
#
_entry.id   AF-A0A0F9BU33-F1
#
_cell.length_a   1.000
_cell.length_b   1.000
_cell.length_c   1.000
_cell.angle_alpha   90.00
_cell.angle_beta   90.00
_cell.angle_gamma   90.00
#
_symmetry.space_group_name_H-M   'P 1'
#
loop_
_entity.id
_entity.type
_entity.pdbx_description
1 polymer ?
#
loop_
_entity_poly.entity_id
_entity_poly.type
_entity_poly.pdbx_seq_one_letter_code
_entity_poly.pdbx_strand_id
1 'polypeptide(L)'
;MTITHLVTHSGGFHADELLSSVILTRLYPDATLLRSRDADWITSGAGRIIYDVGREYDADALIFDHHQRPNPLREDGQPFSSFGLIWQHYGRDYLRSFDVPEADVEDIHRSFDQGFVLPVDLIDNGALEPSVAGPLAGVT
;
A
#
# COMPACT_ATOMS: atom_id res chain seq x y z
N MET A 1 -3.53 9.38 -17.20
CA MET A 1 -4.89 8.89 -16.88
C MET A 1 -5.35 9.60 -15.62
N THR A 2 -6.60 10.06 -15.51
CA THR A 2 -7.12 10.66 -14.27
C THR A 2 -7.58 9.55 -13.33
N ILE A 3 -7.04 9.51 -12.11
CA ILE A 3 -7.52 8.59 -11.07
C ILE A 3 -8.81 9.16 -10.48
N THR A 4 -9.85 8.33 -10.44
CA THR A 4 -11.19 8.69 -9.98
C THR A 4 -11.66 7.82 -8.83
N HIS A 5 -11.09 6.62 -8.67
CA HIS A 5 -11.45 5.68 -7.61
C HIS A 5 -10.21 5.05 -6.99
N LEU A 6 -10.25 4.93 -5.67
CA LEU A 6 -9.31 4.17 -4.87
C LEU A 6 -10.11 3.00 -4.29
N VAL A 7 -9.82 1.78 -4.74
CA VAL A 7 -10.64 0.60 -4.44
C VAL A 7 -9.90 -0.34 -3.51
N THR A 8 -10.50 -0.67 -2.38
CA THR A 8 -9.98 -1.65 -1.42
C THR A 8 -11.07 -2.56 -0.89
N HIS A 9 -10.73 -3.55 -0.07
CA HIS A 9 -11.70 -4.50 0.48
C HIS A 9 -12.71 -3.84 1.45
N SER A 10 -13.87 -4.47 1.58
CA SER A 10 -14.92 -4.08 2.53
C SER A 10 -14.89 -4.88 3.84
N GLY A 11 -13.70 -5.35 4.26
CA GLY A 11 -13.51 -6.18 5.45
C GLY A 11 -13.30 -5.37 6.73
N GLY A 12 -12.78 -6.03 7.77
CA GLY A 12 -12.28 -5.32 8.97
C GLY A 12 -11.09 -4.44 8.59
N PHE A 13 -10.94 -3.30 9.25
CA PHE A 13 -9.90 -2.32 8.94
C PHE A 13 -8.59 -2.74 9.61
N HIS A 14 -7.48 -2.67 8.89
CA HIS A 14 -6.12 -2.95 9.38
C HIS A 14 -5.11 -1.95 8.81
N ALA A 15 -3.88 -1.96 9.35
CA ALA A 15 -2.85 -1.01 8.95
C ALA A 15 -2.58 -0.99 7.44
N ASP A 16 -2.63 -2.15 6.78
CA ASP A 16 -2.27 -2.28 5.36
C ASP A 16 -3.13 -1.38 4.45
N GLU A 17 -4.43 -1.62 4.42
CA GLU A 17 -5.37 -0.82 3.64
C GLU A 17 -5.44 0.64 4.10
N LEU A 18 -5.35 0.88 5.42
CA LEU A 18 -5.55 2.23 5.96
C LEU A 18 -4.39 3.16 5.59
N LEU A 19 -3.15 2.67 5.74
CA LEU A 19 -1.96 3.46 5.40
C LEU A 19 -1.82 3.62 3.88
N SER A 20 -2.20 2.61 3.11
CA SER A 20 -2.35 2.73 1.65
C SER A 20 -3.35 3.84 1.27
N SER A 21 -4.50 3.87 1.94
CA SER A 21 -5.54 4.90 1.74
C SER A 21 -5.01 6.30 2.04
N VAL A 22 -4.23 6.48 3.11
CA VAL A 22 -3.64 7.78 3.50
C VAL A 22 -2.74 8.33 2.39
N ILE A 23 -1.87 7.50 1.82
CA ILE A 23 -1.00 7.90 0.72
C ILE A 23 -1.82 8.30 -0.51
N LEU A 24 -2.72 7.40 -0.93
CA LEU A 24 -3.44 7.56 -2.18
C LEU A 24 -4.44 8.72 -2.14
N THR A 25 -5.12 8.93 -1.02
CA THR A 25 -6.07 10.06 -0.87
C THR A 25 -5.34 11.41 -0.80
N ARG A 26 -4.08 11.47 -0.36
CA ARG A 26 -3.26 12.68 -0.46
C ARG A 26 -2.89 13.01 -1.90
N LEU A 27 -2.55 11.99 -2.68
CA LEU A 27 -2.13 12.15 -4.08
C LEU A 27 -3.30 12.36 -5.04
N TYR A 28 -4.46 11.78 -4.71
CA TYR A 28 -5.67 11.82 -5.53
C TYR A 28 -6.86 12.30 -4.67
N PRO A 29 -6.86 13.57 -4.22
CA PRO A 29 -7.84 14.09 -3.27
C PRO A 29 -9.29 14.11 -3.80
N ASP A 30 -9.46 14.15 -5.12
CA ASP A 30 -10.77 14.12 -5.78
C ASP A 30 -11.26 12.69 -6.08
N ALA A 31 -10.44 11.67 -5.85
CA ALA A 31 -10.82 10.29 -6.07
C ALA A 31 -11.75 9.79 -4.97
N THR A 32 -12.75 8.99 -5.35
CA THR A 32 -13.66 8.36 -4.39
C THR A 32 -13.01 7.11 -3.80
N LEU A 33 -12.92 7.03 -2.47
CA LEU A 33 -12.56 5.80 -1.77
C LEU A 33 -13.76 4.84 -1.79
N LEU A 34 -13.60 3.70 -2.47
CA LEU A 34 -14.60 2.65 -2.58
C LEU A 34 -14.11 1.39 -1.87
N ARG A 35 -14.90 0.90 -0.92
CA ARG A 35 -14.66 -0.37 -0.23
C ARG A 35 -15.61 -1.43 -0.80
N SER A 36 -15.07 -2.45 -1.46
CA SER A 36 -15.87 -3.44 -2.19
C SER A 36 -15.22 -4.82 -2.25
N ARG A 37 -16.02 -5.83 -2.56
CA ARG A 37 -15.58 -7.17 -2.99
C ARG A 37 -16.22 -7.57 -4.32
N ASP A 38 -16.92 -6.65 -4.96
CA ASP A 38 -17.54 -6.85 -6.25
C ASP A 38 -16.45 -6.97 -7.33
N ALA A 39 -16.50 -8.06 -8.09
CA ALA A 39 -15.54 -8.39 -9.14
C ALA A 39 -15.41 -7.25 -10.17
N ASP A 40 -16.49 -6.52 -10.44
CA ASP A 40 -16.49 -5.40 -11.38
C ASP A 40 -15.67 -4.19 -10.89
N TRP A 41 -15.40 -4.13 -9.59
CA TRP A 41 -14.64 -3.05 -8.95
C TRP A 41 -13.21 -3.45 -8.57
N ILE A 42 -13.00 -4.72 -8.20
CA ILE A 42 -11.70 -5.24 -7.74
C ILE A 42 -10.83 -5.81 -8.87
N THR A 43 -11.21 -5.57 -10.13
CA THR A 43 -10.42 -5.90 -11.33
C THR A 43 -10.04 -4.62 -12.06
N SER A 44 -8.94 -4.67 -12.84
CA SER A 44 -8.40 -3.50 -13.53
C SER A 44 -9.48 -2.75 -14.32
N GLY A 45 -9.45 -1.42 -14.23
CA GLY A 45 -10.39 -0.54 -14.91
C GLY A 45 -9.86 0.88 -15.01
N ALA A 46 -10.35 1.63 -16.00
CA ALA A 46 -9.89 2.98 -16.25
C ALA A 46 -10.07 3.89 -15.02
N GLY A 47 -8.99 4.56 -14.63
CA GLY A 47 -8.98 5.54 -13.54
C GLY A 47 -9.13 4.95 -12.13
N ARG A 48 -8.76 3.69 -11.93
CA ARG A 48 -8.85 3.00 -10.64
C ARG A 48 -7.47 2.59 -10.15
N ILE A 49 -7.21 2.78 -8.86
CA ILE A 49 -6.11 2.11 -8.15
C ILE A 49 -6.74 1.11 -7.21
N ILE A 50 -6.37 -0.16 -7.35
CA ILE A 50 -6.90 -1.26 -6.54
C ILE A 50 -5.80 -1.71 -5.60
N TYR A 51 -6.10 -1.88 -4.31
CA TYR A 51 -5.12 -2.27 -3.30
C TYR A 51 -5.78 -3.10 -2.19
N ASP A 52 -5.02 -4.05 -1.65
CA ASP A 52 -5.47 -4.97 -0.60
C ASP A 52 -6.72 -5.80 -0.96
N VAL A 53 -6.94 -5.96 -2.27
CA VAL A 53 -8.02 -6.78 -2.86
C VAL A 53 -7.73 -7.04 -4.34
N GLY A 54 -8.23 -8.15 -4.88
CA GLY A 54 -8.12 -8.50 -6.32
C GLY A 54 -7.25 -9.72 -6.62
N ARG A 55 -6.36 -10.10 -5.70
CA ARG A 55 -5.40 -11.21 -5.75
C ARG A 55 -4.40 -11.13 -6.90
N GLU A 56 -3.92 -9.92 -7.17
CA GLU A 56 -2.95 -9.65 -8.23
C GLU A 56 -2.08 -8.44 -7.86
N TYR A 57 -0.80 -8.50 -8.25
CA TYR A 57 0.08 -7.33 -8.27
C TYR A 57 0.52 -7.07 -9.70
N ASP A 58 0.04 -5.96 -10.25
CA ASP A 58 0.40 -5.45 -11.57
C ASP A 58 0.33 -3.92 -11.51
N ALA A 59 1.51 -3.29 -11.43
CA ALA A 59 1.63 -1.84 -11.34
C ALA A 59 1.17 -1.13 -12.64
N ASP A 60 1.30 -1.77 -13.81
CA ASP A 60 0.84 -1.21 -15.08
C ASP A 60 -0.70 -1.24 -15.15
N ALA A 61 -1.32 -2.27 -14.56
CA ALA A 61 -2.77 -2.39 -14.40
C ALA A 61 -3.34 -1.64 -13.18
N LEU A 62 -2.47 -1.00 -12.38
CA LEU A 62 -2.79 -0.29 -11.13
C LEU A 62 -3.42 -1.17 -10.04
N ILE A 63 -2.96 -2.42 -9.93
CA ILE A 63 -3.39 -3.36 -8.90
C ILE A 63 -2.22 -3.64 -7.96
N PHE A 64 -2.44 -3.41 -6.67
CA PHE A 64 -1.44 -3.51 -5.60
C PHE A 64 -2.00 -4.40 -4.48
N ASP A 65 -2.34 -5.66 -4.80
CA ASP A 65 -2.67 -6.68 -3.81
C ASP A 65 -1.47 -7.61 -3.59
N HIS A 66 -1.43 -8.26 -2.42
CA HIS A 66 -0.39 -9.19 -1.99
C HIS A 66 -0.93 -10.61 -1.73
N HIS A 67 -2.26 -10.81 -1.73
CA HIS A 67 -2.91 -12.08 -1.37
C HIS A 67 -2.72 -13.25 -2.36
N GLN A 68 -2.07 -13.02 -3.51
CA GLN A 68 -1.72 -14.04 -4.49
C GLN A 68 -0.63 -15.00 -3.98
N ARG A 69 -0.49 -16.14 -4.67
CA ARG A 69 0.59 -17.11 -4.43
C ARG A 69 1.34 -17.40 -5.74
N PRO A 70 2.67 -17.18 -5.79
CA PRO A 70 3.50 -16.54 -4.77
C PRO A 70 3.09 -15.08 -4.53
N ASN A 71 3.25 -14.59 -3.30
CA ASN A 71 3.05 -13.19 -2.94
C ASN A 71 4.22 -12.34 -3.48
N PRO A 72 4.07 -11.01 -3.62
CA PRO A 72 5.13 -10.16 -4.13
C PRO A 72 6.22 -10.00 -3.06
N LEU A 73 7.48 -10.11 -3.50
CA LEU A 73 8.65 -10.06 -2.62
C LEU A 73 9.58 -8.90 -3.02
N ARG A 74 10.24 -8.35 -2.02
CA ARG A 74 11.39 -7.46 -2.15
C ARG A 74 12.59 -8.22 -2.73
N GLU A 75 13.62 -7.50 -3.16
CA GLU A 75 14.85 -8.11 -3.70
C GLU A 75 15.55 -9.05 -2.72
N ASP A 76 15.40 -8.81 -1.42
CA ASP A 76 15.95 -9.64 -0.33
C ASP A 76 15.01 -10.77 0.12
N GLY A 77 13.87 -10.96 -0.56
CA GLY A 77 12.90 -12.01 -0.29
C GLY A 77 11.88 -11.69 0.81
N GLN A 78 11.93 -10.51 1.42
CA GLN A 78 10.91 -10.10 2.38
C GLN A 78 9.58 -9.79 1.66
N PRO A 79 8.42 -10.18 2.21
CA PRO A 79 7.15 -9.99 1.53
C PRO A 79 6.71 -8.52 1.58
N PHE A 80 5.98 -8.09 0.56
CA PHE A 80 5.23 -6.84 0.58
C PHE A 80 3.79 -7.09 1.07
N SER A 81 3.22 -6.15 1.83
CA SER A 81 1.76 -5.97 1.85
C SER A 81 1.38 -4.86 0.85
N SER A 82 0.09 -4.52 0.75
CA SER A 82 -0.36 -3.49 -0.18
C SER A 82 0.25 -2.12 0.13
N PHE A 83 0.44 -1.80 1.41
CA PHE A 83 1.09 -0.59 1.90
C PHE A 83 2.53 -0.51 1.41
N GLY A 84 3.30 -1.59 1.51
CA GLY A 84 4.65 -1.66 0.96
C GLY A 84 4.69 -1.46 -0.54
N LEU A 85 3.77 -2.08 -1.30
CA LEU A 85 3.65 -1.86 -2.74
C LEU A 85 3.31 -0.40 -3.06
N ILE A 86 2.31 0.17 -2.38
CA ILE A 86 1.93 1.58 -2.56
C ILE A 86 3.09 2.51 -2.19
N TRP A 87 3.82 2.25 -1.11
CA TRP A 87 4.99 3.04 -0.74
C TRP A 87 6.10 2.97 -1.76
N GLN A 88 6.36 1.77 -2.33
CA GLN A 88 7.37 1.57 -3.36
C GLN A 88 7.10 2.45 -4.59
N HIS A 89 5.85 2.51 -5.04
CA HIS A 89 5.45 3.22 -6.27
C HIS A 89 5.10 4.69 -6.05
N TYR A 90 4.45 5.03 -4.94
CA TYR A 90 3.87 6.36 -4.71
C TYR A 90 4.50 7.12 -3.53
N GLY A 91 5.34 6.48 -2.71
CA GLY A 91 5.89 7.10 -1.50
C GLY A 91 6.70 8.36 -1.78
N ARG A 92 7.44 8.40 -2.89
CA ARG A 92 8.23 9.57 -3.30
C ARG A 92 7.33 10.77 -3.62
N ASP A 93 6.28 10.55 -4.40
CA ASP A 93 5.32 11.60 -4.74
C ASP A 93 4.53 12.05 -3.52
N TYR A 94 4.24 11.13 -2.59
CA TYR A 94 3.63 11.46 -1.31
C TYR A 94 4.52 12.42 -0.52
N LEU A 95 5.83 12.16 -0.42
CA LEU A 95 6.79 13.07 0.23
C LEU A 95 6.85 14.42 -0.49
N ARG A 96 6.92 14.43 -1.82
CA ARG A 96 6.90 15.68 -2.62
C ARG A 96 5.62 16.48 -2.40
N SER A 97 4.49 15.83 -2.13
CA SER A 97 3.23 16.52 -1.80
C SER A 97 3.27 17.32 -0.50
N PHE A 98 4.29 17.10 0.35
CA PHE A 98 4.57 17.87 1.56
C PHE A 98 5.73 18.85 1.39
N ASP A 99 6.13 19.15 0.15
CA ASP A 99 7.25 20.05 -0.17
C ASP A 99 8.58 19.60 0.46
N VAL A 100 8.76 18.29 0.66
CA VAL A 100 10.05 17.72 1.06
C VAL A 100 11.11 18.08 -0.01
N PRO A 101 12.27 18.65 0.37
CA PRO A 101 13.31 18.98 -0.59
C PRO A 101 13.75 17.75 -1.40
N GLU A 102 13.91 17.89 -2.72
CA GLU A 102 14.23 16.76 -3.61
C GLU A 102 15.52 16.02 -3.20
N ALA A 103 16.49 16.75 -2.62
CA ALA A 103 17.73 16.17 -2.11
C ALA A 103 17.52 15.19 -0.94
N ASP A 104 16.40 15.32 -0.20
CA ASP A 104 16.10 14.52 0.99
C ASP A 104 15.09 13.39 0.69
N VAL A 105 14.39 13.43 -0.45
CA VAL A 105 13.29 12.49 -0.77
C VAL A 105 13.73 11.04 -0.70
N GLU A 106 14.85 10.66 -1.32
CA GLU A 106 15.29 9.27 -1.35
C GLU A 106 15.77 8.77 0.02
N ASP A 107 16.45 9.63 0.79
CA ASP A 107 16.93 9.27 2.11
C ASP A 107 15.77 9.07 3.10
N ILE A 108 14.77 9.95 3.05
CA ILE A 108 13.53 9.82 3.83
C ILE A 108 12.72 8.61 3.36
N HIS A 109 12.56 8.41 2.04
CA HIS A 109 11.81 7.28 1.48
C HIS A 109 12.37 5.94 1.99
N ARG A 110 13.69 5.77 1.90
CA ARG A 110 14.39 4.57 2.37
C ARG A 110 14.34 4.42 3.89
N SER A 111 14.57 5.50 4.64
CA SER A 111 14.55 5.42 6.10
C SER A 111 13.16 5.07 6.64
N PHE A 112 12.11 5.63 6.04
CA PHE A 112 10.72 5.35 6.42
C PHE A 112 10.27 3.96 5.99
N ASP A 113 10.70 3.51 4.80
CA ASP A 113 10.46 2.14 4.33
C ASP A 113 10.97 1.12 5.37
N GLN A 114 12.22 1.25 5.79
CA GLN A 114 12.84 0.32 6.73
C GLN A 114 12.30 0.44 8.16
N GLY A 115 12.02 1.66 8.62
CA GLY A 115 11.62 1.92 10.00
C GLY A 115 10.13 1.74 10.28
N PHE A 116 9.27 1.79 9.26
CA PHE A 116 7.82 1.82 9.45
C PHE A 116 7.04 0.93 8.47
N VAL A 117 7.33 1.02 7.17
CA VAL A 117 6.59 0.25 6.14
C VAL A 117 6.89 -1.23 6.26
N LEU A 118 8.17 -1.61 6.30
CA LEU A 118 8.58 -3.00 6.36
C LEU A 118 8.02 -3.74 7.59
N PRO A 119 8.06 -3.20 8.81
CA PRO A 119 7.37 -3.83 9.94
C PRO A 119 5.89 -4.11 9.71
N VAL A 120 5.15 -3.19 9.05
CA VAL A 120 3.73 -3.40 8.71
C VAL A 120 3.59 -4.53 7.67
N ASP A 121 4.40 -4.50 6.61
CA ASP A 121 4.41 -5.55 5.58
C ASP A 121 4.60 -6.94 6.21
N LEU A 122 5.56 -7.06 7.13
CA LEU A 122 5.90 -8.32 7.78
C LEU A 122 4.77 -8.83 8.69
N ILE A 123 4.10 -7.95 9.44
CA ILE A 123 3.00 -8.40 10.32
C ILE A 123 1.79 -8.82 9.48
N ASP A 124 1.45 -8.04 8.45
CA ASP A 124 0.29 -8.31 7.61
C ASP A 124 0.43 -9.61 6.80
N ASN A 125 1.66 -9.93 6.37
CA ASN A 125 1.98 -11.24 5.77
C ASN A 125 2.15 -12.37 6.80
N GLY A 126 1.99 -12.12 8.10
CA GLY A 126 2.19 -13.10 9.18
C GLY A 126 3.65 -13.58 9.32
N ALA A 127 4.60 -12.83 8.78
CA ALA A 127 6.05 -13.10 8.89
C ALA A 127 6.65 -12.55 10.21
N LEU A 128 5.94 -11.66 10.90
CA LEU A 128 6.28 -11.14 12.22
C LEU A 128 5.08 -11.25 13.16
N GLU A 129 5.29 -11.84 14.33
CA GLU A 129 4.27 -11.90 15.38
C GLU A 129 4.10 -10.52 16.05
N PRO A 130 2.86 -10.03 16.26
CA PRO A 130 2.62 -8.72 16.87
C PRO A 130 3.30 -8.56 18.23
N SER A 131 3.38 -9.64 19.02
CA SER A 131 4.06 -9.66 20.33
C SER A 131 5.55 -9.29 20.29
N VAL A 132 6.19 -9.42 19.12
CA VAL A 132 7.62 -9.12 18.89
C VAL A 132 7.80 -7.78 18.18
N ALA A 133 6.72 -7.20 17.62
CA ALA A 133 6.73 -5.95 16.86
C ALA A 133 6.88 -4.67 17.73
N GLY A 134 7.03 -4.81 19.05
CA GLY A 134 7.26 -3.68 19.95
C GLY A 134 6.09 -2.69 19.94
N PRO A 135 6.32 -1.36 19.82
CA PRO A 135 5.24 -0.36 19.77
C PRO A 135 4.21 -0.56 18.64
N LEU A 136 4.55 -1.33 17.60
CA LEU A 136 3.67 -1.63 16.46
C LEU A 136 2.78 -2.87 16.70
N ALA A 137 2.87 -3.51 17.86
CA ALA A 137 2.08 -4.70 18.22
C ALA A 137 0.55 -4.51 18.18
N GLY A 138 0.06 -3.27 18.25
CA GLY A 138 -1.37 -2.95 18.36
C GLY A 138 -1.99 -2.31 17.11
N VAL A 139 -1.25 -2.24 15.99
CA VAL A 139 -1.71 -1.55 14.76
C VAL A 139 -2.37 -2.52 13.76
N THR A 140 -2.50 -3.80 14.11
CA THR A 140 -2.91 -4.90 13.22
C THR A 140 -4.28 -5.45 13.56
#